data_AF-A0A7V5MH55-F1
#
_entry.id   AF-A0A7V5MH55-F1
#
_cell.length_a   1.000
_cell.length_b   1.000
_cell.length_c   1.000
_cell.angle_alpha   90.00
_cell.angle_beta   90.00
_cell.angle_gamma   90.00
#
_symmetry.space_group_name_H-M   'P 1'
#
loop_
_entity.id
_entity.type
_entity.pdbx_description
1 polymer ?
#
loop_
_entity_poly.entity_id
_entity_poly.type
_entity_poly.pdbx_seq_one_letter_code
_entity_poly.pdbx_strand_id
1 'polypeptide(L)'
;MDKMTLFKEILSIYKILLQLFVFYLLKFLNLPYKVLLSTSLYFKKIFKHISNFLITSKKRVFKLSSYLKKGLLRKTKLIKKYKKSLKPSNFFYQYKNKLYRKYKKTKNILVKNTRQSLKRKYKKLIRNYKKLKSIKLFKRPKRRGRPPKNKKPFVKLRPLFVFKGIVFGSLLLLIGLASLLVYYSIFYTMPSSSQLDLYRPSLTSYFYAQDGTLLFKNYKDENRTLVSLKDVPYHLQAAIISIEDKNFYEHTGISLEGIFRSAYANYKNQEIVQGGSTITQQLAKNIFLSPKKTYVRKIKEILLAILLEQKYTKDEILQTYLNTVPFGGTSYGVQEAAKMYFNKDVKDLNLAEAALLAGLPAAPTDFSPYTDFNSAKRRQKKVLLSMVREGYITLEEAVKAYEQPLDIKNPKNSILYPHFVFYVNDYLVSKYGKTVVKEGGLKIYTTLDPEIQDMAQDIVSKEIDTLKRLRISNGAALVTKARTGEIVAMVGSKDFYSKEIDGYVNLTTSLRQPGSSIKPFNYSLALKNGM
;
A
#
# COMPACT_ATOMS: atom_id res chain seq x y z
N MET A 1 -14.56 -3.69 -9.97
CA MET A 1 -15.93 -3.51 -9.45
C MET A 1 -16.36 -2.07 -9.74
N ASP A 2 -17.35 -1.87 -10.63
CA ASP A 2 -17.82 -0.52 -10.99
C ASP A 2 -18.47 0.15 -9.76
N LYS A 3 -18.26 1.47 -9.62
CA LYS A 3 -18.82 2.32 -8.56
C LYS A 3 -20.35 2.17 -8.49
N MET A 4 -21.00 1.87 -9.62
CA MET A 4 -22.44 1.63 -9.67
C MET A 4 -22.84 0.26 -9.09
N THR A 5 -21.99 -0.76 -9.22
CA THR A 5 -22.18 -2.09 -8.61
C THR A 5 -21.96 -2.03 -7.11
N LEU A 6 -20.88 -1.37 -6.65
CA LEU A 6 -20.60 -1.13 -5.24
C LEU A 6 -21.72 -0.32 -4.56
N PHE A 7 -22.25 0.71 -5.23
CA PHE A 7 -23.38 1.50 -4.70
C PHE A 7 -24.67 0.68 -4.61
N LYS A 8 -24.93 -0.21 -5.59
CA LYS A 8 -26.09 -1.13 -5.56
C LYS A 8 -25.95 -2.18 -4.46
N GLU A 9 -24.77 -2.73 -4.24
CA GLU A 9 -24.49 -3.67 -3.14
C GLU A 9 -24.63 -3.01 -1.77
N ILE A 10 -24.08 -1.81 -1.58
CA ILE A 10 -24.26 -1.03 -0.35
C ILE A 10 -25.74 -0.71 -0.12
N LEU A 11 -26.49 -0.31 -1.15
CA LEU A 11 -27.93 -0.09 -1.02
C LEU A 11 -28.69 -1.39 -0.71
N SER A 12 -28.25 -2.52 -1.25
CA SER A 12 -28.82 -3.85 -0.99
C SER A 12 -28.64 -4.23 0.47
N ILE A 13 -27.42 -4.11 0.99
CA ILE A 13 -27.09 -4.41 2.39
C ILE A 13 -27.85 -3.48 3.32
N TYR A 14 -27.90 -2.18 3.02
CA TYR A 14 -28.65 -1.21 3.82
C TYR A 14 -30.16 -1.50 3.80
N LYS A 15 -30.70 -1.98 2.68
CA LYS A 15 -32.10 -2.40 2.54
C LYS A 15 -32.41 -3.65 3.37
N ILE A 16 -31.52 -4.64 3.37
CA ILE A 16 -31.63 -5.87 4.18
C ILE A 16 -31.56 -5.54 5.66
N LEU A 17 -30.58 -4.74 6.09
CA LEU A 17 -30.42 -4.32 7.49
C LEU A 17 -31.63 -3.50 7.97
N LEU A 18 -32.17 -2.62 7.12
CA LEU A 18 -33.37 -1.86 7.45
C LEU A 18 -34.63 -2.74 7.50
N GLN A 19 -34.75 -3.75 6.64
CA GLN A 19 -35.84 -4.73 6.67
C GLN A 19 -35.79 -5.60 7.93
N LEU A 20 -34.60 -6.08 8.31
CA LEU A 20 -34.38 -6.82 9.55
C LEU A 20 -34.68 -5.95 10.76
N PHE A 21 -34.18 -4.71 10.79
CA PHE A 21 -34.47 -3.76 11.86
C PHE A 21 -35.98 -3.50 12.02
N VAL A 22 -36.70 -3.25 10.92
CA VAL A 22 -38.16 -3.05 10.95
C VAL A 22 -38.89 -4.32 11.38
N PHE A 23 -38.47 -5.50 10.92
CA PHE A 23 -39.06 -6.77 11.32
C PHE A 23 -38.93 -7.02 12.83
N TYR A 24 -37.73 -6.86 13.38
CA TYR A 24 -37.48 -7.05 14.82
C TYR A 24 -38.13 -5.96 15.67
N LEU A 25 -38.14 -4.70 15.20
CA LEU A 25 -38.82 -3.59 15.88
C LEU A 25 -40.34 -3.83 15.96
N LEU A 26 -40.96 -4.38 14.90
CA LEU A 26 -42.40 -4.66 14.87
C LEU A 26 -42.77 -5.92 15.66
N LYS A 27 -41.90 -6.94 15.69
CA LYS A 27 -42.05 -8.14 16.54
C LYS A 27 -41.93 -7.78 18.02
N PHE A 28 -41.01 -6.88 18.37
CA PHE A 28 -40.85 -6.34 19.72
C PHE A 28 -42.06 -5.51 20.19
N LEU A 29 -42.83 -4.93 19.26
CA LEU A 29 -44.01 -4.10 19.55
C LEU A 29 -45.35 -4.86 19.52
N ASN A 30 -45.35 -6.18 19.28
CA ASN A 30 -46.55 -7.06 19.25
C ASN A 30 -47.72 -6.52 18.39
N LEU A 31 -47.41 -5.91 17.24
CA LEU A 31 -48.41 -5.32 16.34
C LEU A 31 -49.01 -6.36 15.38
N PRO A 32 -50.33 -6.33 15.09
CA PRO A 32 -50.99 -7.33 14.25
C PRO A 32 -50.53 -7.28 12.77
N TYR A 33 -50.50 -8.44 12.11
CA TYR A 33 -49.96 -8.67 10.75
C TYR A 33 -50.55 -7.77 9.65
N LYS A 34 -51.77 -7.25 9.83
CA LYS A 34 -52.37 -6.27 8.90
C LYS A 34 -51.68 -4.88 8.94
N VAL A 35 -51.04 -4.51 10.06
CA VAL A 35 -50.22 -3.28 10.20
C VAL A 35 -48.83 -3.49 9.57
N LEU A 36 -48.31 -4.72 9.58
CA LEU A 36 -47.07 -5.12 8.91
C LEU A 36 -47.13 -4.89 7.39
N LEU A 37 -48.27 -5.21 6.74
CA LEU A 37 -48.46 -5.01 5.30
C LEU A 37 -48.63 -3.53 4.92
N SER A 38 -49.36 -2.75 5.70
CA SER A 38 -49.63 -1.33 5.39
C SER A 38 -48.41 -0.44 5.60
N THR A 39 -47.61 -0.70 6.63
CA THR A 39 -46.36 0.04 6.92
C THR A 39 -45.26 -0.30 5.91
N SER A 40 -45.13 -1.57 5.51
CA SER A 40 -44.24 -2.02 4.42
C SER A 40 -44.54 -1.31 3.08
N LEU A 41 -45.82 -1.20 2.72
CA LEU A 41 -46.27 -0.46 1.53
C LEU A 41 -45.98 1.05 1.62
N TYR A 42 -46.15 1.63 2.81
CA TYR A 42 -45.86 3.04 3.06
C TYR A 42 -44.35 3.35 2.97
N PHE A 43 -43.50 2.48 3.53
CA PHE A 43 -42.05 2.59 3.41
C PHE A 43 -41.57 2.37 1.98
N LYS A 44 -42.15 1.44 1.21
CA LYS A 44 -41.88 1.31 -0.24
C LYS A 44 -42.20 2.61 -0.99
N LYS A 45 -43.31 3.30 -0.67
CA LYS A 45 -43.67 4.61 -1.25
C LYS A 45 -42.68 5.71 -0.87
N ILE A 46 -42.27 5.80 0.40
CA ILE A 46 -41.27 6.77 0.86
C ILE A 46 -39.92 6.51 0.17
N PHE A 47 -39.49 5.25 0.08
CA PHE A 47 -38.23 4.90 -0.56
C PHE A 47 -38.24 5.20 -2.07
N LYS A 48 -39.38 4.97 -2.75
CA LYS A 48 -39.60 5.38 -4.14
C LYS A 48 -39.56 6.91 -4.29
N HIS A 49 -40.07 7.67 -3.32
CA HIS A 49 -39.97 9.13 -3.31
C HIS A 49 -38.57 9.64 -3.00
N ILE A 50 -37.84 9.03 -2.08
CA ILE A 50 -36.44 9.39 -1.76
C ILE A 50 -35.53 9.03 -2.93
N SER A 51 -35.71 7.87 -3.56
CA SER A 51 -34.95 7.50 -4.75
C SER A 51 -35.26 8.44 -5.92
N ASN A 52 -36.54 8.76 -6.16
CA ASN A 52 -36.92 9.74 -7.18
C ASN A 52 -36.44 11.15 -6.84
N PHE A 53 -36.39 11.55 -5.58
CA PHE A 53 -35.84 12.83 -5.12
C PHE A 53 -34.33 12.89 -5.32
N LEU A 54 -33.59 11.81 -5.04
CA LEU A 54 -32.15 11.69 -5.28
C LEU A 54 -31.83 11.67 -6.79
N ILE A 55 -32.66 11.01 -7.59
CA ILE A 55 -32.54 11.00 -9.07
C ILE A 55 -32.86 12.38 -9.65
N THR A 56 -33.92 13.06 -9.18
CA THR A 56 -34.30 14.40 -9.66
C THR A 56 -33.36 15.49 -9.17
N SER A 57 -32.83 15.40 -7.94
CA SER A 57 -31.79 16.31 -7.45
C SER A 57 -30.47 16.11 -8.21
N LYS A 58 -30.08 14.87 -8.53
CA LYS A 58 -28.92 14.60 -9.41
C LYS A 58 -29.15 15.13 -10.83
N LYS A 59 -30.34 14.95 -11.42
CA LYS A 59 -30.72 15.56 -12.71
C LYS A 59 -30.70 17.09 -12.67
N ARG A 60 -31.16 17.72 -11.58
CA ARG A 60 -31.12 19.18 -11.38
C ARG A 60 -29.69 19.71 -11.22
N VAL A 61 -28.83 19.01 -10.47
CA VAL A 61 -27.39 19.33 -10.36
C VAL A 61 -26.69 19.17 -11.70
N PHE A 62 -27.03 18.13 -12.48
CA PHE A 62 -26.51 17.93 -13.83
C PHE A 62 -26.96 19.02 -14.80
N LYS A 63 -28.24 19.43 -14.74
CA LYS A 63 -28.80 20.55 -15.53
C LYS A 63 -28.19 21.89 -15.15
N LEU A 64 -27.96 22.15 -13.85
CA LEU A 64 -27.22 23.34 -13.39
C LEU A 64 -25.77 23.32 -13.87
N SER A 65 -25.09 22.17 -13.80
CA SER A 65 -23.72 22.02 -14.26
C SER A 65 -23.61 22.23 -15.77
N SER A 66 -24.58 21.76 -16.57
CA SER A 66 -24.58 21.96 -18.02
C SER A 66 -24.91 23.40 -18.42
N TYR A 67 -25.79 24.09 -17.67
CA TYR A 67 -26.05 25.52 -17.84
C TYR A 67 -24.82 26.38 -17.50
N LEU A 68 -24.13 26.06 -16.40
CA LEU A 68 -22.88 26.72 -16.01
C LEU A 68 -21.76 26.45 -17.03
N LYS A 69 -21.67 25.23 -17.56
CA LYS A 69 -20.71 24.85 -18.61
C LYS A 69 -20.98 25.58 -19.93
N LYS A 70 -22.25 25.69 -20.36
CA LYS A 70 -22.64 26.50 -21.54
C LYS A 70 -22.38 28.00 -21.35
N GLY A 71 -22.59 28.53 -20.13
CA GLY A 71 -22.27 29.92 -19.79
C GLY A 71 -20.76 30.20 -19.81
N LEU A 72 -19.94 29.27 -19.30
CA LEU A 72 -18.47 29.34 -19.32
C LEU A 72 -17.91 29.17 -20.75
N LEU A 73 -18.49 28.30 -21.58
CA LEU A 73 -18.10 28.12 -22.99
C LEU A 73 -18.43 29.35 -23.86
N ARG A 74 -19.57 30.02 -23.62
CA ARG A 74 -19.90 31.29 -24.29
C ARG A 74 -18.95 32.42 -23.88
N LYS A 75 -18.61 32.53 -22.59
CA LYS A 75 -17.65 33.52 -22.09
C LYS A 75 -16.22 33.26 -22.59
N THR A 76 -15.77 32.01 -22.67
CA THR A 76 -14.44 31.66 -23.18
C THR A 76 -14.30 31.84 -24.69
N LYS A 77 -15.36 31.63 -25.49
CA LYS A 77 -15.40 32.01 -26.91
C LYS A 77 -15.36 33.53 -27.11
N LEU A 78 -16.09 34.30 -26.29
CA LEU A 78 -16.01 35.77 -26.28
C LEU A 78 -14.60 36.25 -25.91
N ILE A 79 -13.98 35.67 -24.89
CA ILE A 79 -12.60 35.98 -24.48
C ILE A 79 -11.60 35.63 -25.59
N LYS A 80 -11.75 34.49 -26.29
CA LYS A 80 -10.90 34.14 -27.45
C LYS A 80 -11.10 35.08 -28.65
N LYS A 81 -12.33 35.59 -28.88
CA LYS A 81 -12.62 36.58 -29.93
C LYS A 81 -11.97 37.94 -29.62
N TYR A 82 -12.00 38.38 -28.36
CA TYR A 82 -11.35 39.62 -27.92
C TYR A 82 -9.82 39.52 -27.81
N LYS A 83 -9.26 38.32 -27.57
CA LYS A 83 -7.80 38.11 -27.49
C LYS A 83 -7.11 38.12 -28.85
N LYS A 84 -7.85 37.88 -29.95
CA LYS A 84 -7.32 37.93 -31.33
C LYS A 84 -7.23 39.35 -31.91
N SER A 85 -7.85 40.35 -31.28
CA SER A 85 -7.94 41.72 -31.81
C SER A 85 -7.01 42.74 -31.13
N LEU A 86 -5.98 42.29 -30.40
CA LEU A 86 -5.15 43.18 -29.57
C LEU A 86 -3.66 42.94 -29.85
N LYS A 87 -3.02 43.83 -30.63
CA LYS A 87 -1.56 43.98 -30.71
C LYS A 87 -1.04 44.75 -29.48
N PRO A 88 0.20 44.53 -29.02
CA PRO A 88 0.66 45.03 -27.73
C PRO A 88 1.26 46.43 -27.85
N SER A 89 0.65 47.41 -27.19
CA SER A 89 1.32 48.64 -26.73
C SER A 89 0.80 49.00 -25.34
N ASN A 90 1.57 49.81 -24.60
CA ASN A 90 1.54 50.06 -23.15
C ASN A 90 0.21 50.56 -22.51
N PHE A 91 -0.91 50.50 -23.22
CA PHE A 91 -2.26 50.79 -22.72
C PHE A 91 -2.84 49.70 -21.79
N PHE A 92 -2.29 48.48 -21.84
CA PHE A 92 -2.85 47.31 -21.14
C PHE A 92 -2.76 47.37 -19.61
N TYR A 93 -1.77 48.06 -19.05
CA TYR A 93 -1.57 48.09 -17.60
C TYR A 93 -2.62 48.97 -16.89
N GLN A 94 -2.95 50.14 -17.46
CA GLN A 94 -4.00 51.01 -16.93
C GLN A 94 -5.40 50.41 -17.09
N TYR A 95 -5.69 49.75 -18.23
CA TYR A 95 -7.02 49.18 -18.48
C TYR A 95 -7.31 47.92 -17.64
N LYS A 96 -6.28 47.10 -17.37
CA LYS A 96 -6.36 45.95 -16.44
C LYS A 96 -6.72 46.40 -15.03
N ASN A 97 -6.14 47.49 -14.54
CA ASN A 97 -6.44 48.06 -13.23
C ASN A 97 -7.87 48.61 -13.13
N LYS A 98 -8.39 49.23 -14.22
CA LYS A 98 -9.78 49.71 -14.28
C LYS A 98 -10.79 48.55 -14.24
N LEU A 99 -10.53 47.46 -14.96
CA LEU A 99 -11.36 46.25 -14.95
C LEU A 99 -11.29 45.51 -13.61
N TYR A 100 -10.11 45.42 -13.00
CA TYR A 100 -9.95 44.79 -11.68
C TYR A 100 -10.70 45.57 -10.59
N ARG A 101 -10.67 46.91 -10.62
CA ARG A 101 -11.48 47.76 -9.73
C ARG A 101 -12.98 47.53 -9.93
N LYS A 102 -13.45 47.40 -11.18
CA LYS A 102 -14.87 47.13 -11.50
C LYS A 102 -15.31 45.73 -11.07
N TYR A 103 -14.44 44.72 -11.16
CA TYR A 103 -14.65 43.38 -10.62
C TYR A 103 -14.71 43.37 -9.08
N LYS A 104 -13.79 44.06 -8.39
CA LYS A 104 -13.80 44.15 -6.93
C LYS A 104 -15.06 44.83 -6.40
N LYS A 105 -15.54 45.88 -7.09
CA LYS A 105 -16.79 46.59 -6.76
C LYS A 105 -18.02 45.69 -6.92
N THR A 106 -18.11 44.95 -8.03
CA THR A 106 -19.24 44.01 -8.27
C THR A 106 -19.22 42.80 -7.34
N LYS A 107 -18.04 42.23 -7.03
CA LYS A 107 -17.88 41.17 -6.02
C LYS A 107 -18.32 41.63 -4.63
N ASN A 108 -17.94 42.83 -4.22
CA ASN A 108 -18.33 43.38 -2.91
C ASN A 108 -19.83 43.66 -2.81
N ILE A 109 -20.47 44.14 -3.88
CA ILE A 109 -21.93 44.32 -3.93
C ILE A 109 -22.64 42.96 -3.81
N LEU A 110 -22.16 41.94 -4.53
CA LEU A 110 -22.76 40.60 -4.50
C LEU A 110 -22.65 39.95 -3.12
N VAL A 111 -21.48 40.08 -2.47
CA VAL A 111 -21.22 39.60 -1.10
C VAL A 111 -22.04 40.37 -0.07
N LYS A 112 -22.19 41.69 -0.23
CA LYS A 112 -23.03 42.52 0.65
C LYS A 112 -24.50 42.11 0.55
N ASN A 113 -25.01 41.90 -0.66
CA ASN A 113 -26.40 41.49 -0.89
C ASN A 113 -26.69 40.08 -0.36
N THR A 114 -25.76 39.13 -0.52
CA THR A 114 -25.90 37.78 0.05
C THR A 114 -25.82 37.78 1.58
N ARG A 115 -24.88 38.53 2.18
CA ARG A 115 -24.83 38.75 3.65
C ARG A 115 -26.13 39.37 4.16
N GLN A 116 -26.69 40.35 3.47
CA GLN A 116 -27.91 41.04 3.89
C GLN A 116 -29.15 40.13 3.79
N SER A 117 -29.23 39.29 2.75
CA SER A 117 -30.25 38.24 2.61
C SER A 117 -30.17 37.19 3.71
N LEU A 118 -28.97 36.70 4.03
CA LEU A 118 -28.74 35.74 5.13
C LEU A 118 -29.06 36.36 6.49
N LYS A 119 -28.67 37.62 6.74
CA LYS A 119 -28.96 38.35 7.99
C LYS A 119 -30.47 38.56 8.19
N ARG A 120 -31.24 38.76 7.10
CA ARG A 120 -32.72 38.82 7.14
C ARG A 120 -33.34 37.46 7.46
N LYS A 121 -32.89 36.36 6.84
CA LYS A 121 -33.35 34.99 7.18
C LYS A 121 -33.02 34.61 8.62
N TYR A 122 -31.83 34.97 9.10
CA TYR A 122 -31.40 34.71 10.47
C TYR A 122 -32.19 35.53 11.51
N LYS A 123 -32.44 36.83 11.26
CA LYS A 123 -33.32 37.65 12.12
C LYS A 123 -34.76 37.11 12.17
N LYS A 124 -35.27 36.56 11.07
CA LYS A 124 -36.61 35.95 11.02
C LYS A 124 -36.66 34.66 11.88
N LEU A 125 -35.62 33.83 11.82
CA LEU A 125 -35.48 32.64 12.67
C LEU A 125 -35.39 33.00 14.16
N ILE A 126 -34.59 34.01 14.54
CA ILE A 126 -34.47 34.47 15.93
C ILE A 126 -35.79 35.05 16.45
N ARG A 127 -36.54 35.81 15.63
CA ARG A 127 -37.87 36.30 16.01
C ARG A 127 -38.85 35.16 16.28
N ASN A 128 -38.84 34.12 15.44
CA ASN A 128 -39.69 32.95 15.63
C ASN A 128 -39.29 32.18 16.91
N TYR A 129 -38.00 32.07 17.21
CA TYR A 129 -37.51 31.43 18.44
C TYR A 129 -37.86 32.23 19.70
N LYS A 130 -37.76 33.57 19.67
CA LYS A 130 -38.17 34.43 20.79
C LYS A 130 -39.68 34.40 21.04
N LYS A 131 -40.50 34.30 19.98
CA LYS A 131 -41.97 34.12 20.09
C LYS A 131 -42.36 32.80 20.76
N LEU A 132 -41.53 31.76 20.62
CA LEU A 132 -41.74 30.46 21.27
C LEU A 132 -41.28 30.45 22.74
N LYS A 133 -40.38 31.36 23.14
CA LYS A 133 -39.82 31.44 24.51
C LYS A 133 -40.59 32.39 25.44
N SER A 134 -41.49 33.23 24.93
CA SER A 134 -42.28 34.20 25.72
C SER A 134 -43.59 33.65 26.29
N ILE A 135 -43.87 32.34 26.15
CA ILE A 135 -44.99 31.69 26.82
C ILE A 135 -44.52 31.33 28.24
N LYS A 136 -44.67 32.28 29.17
CA LYS A 136 -44.41 32.09 30.61
C LYS A 136 -45.42 31.10 31.19
N LEU A 137 -44.93 29.97 31.69
CA LEU A 137 -45.63 29.09 32.63
C LEU A 137 -45.19 29.44 34.07
N PHE A 138 -46.14 29.31 35.00
CA PHE A 138 -46.06 29.41 36.47
C PHE A 138 -46.39 30.77 37.13
N LYS A 139 -47.68 30.97 37.41
CA LYS A 139 -48.14 31.50 38.71
C LYS A 139 -48.91 30.37 39.42
N ARG A 140 -48.54 30.08 40.68
CA ARG A 140 -49.28 29.17 41.59
C ARG A 140 -50.43 29.93 42.26
N PRO A 141 -51.61 29.33 42.47
CA PRO A 141 -52.52 29.73 43.53
C PRO A 141 -52.58 28.71 44.68
N LYS A 142 -52.79 29.23 45.90
CA LYS A 142 -53.08 28.50 47.15
C LYS A 142 -54.55 28.04 47.21
N ARG A 143 -54.79 27.01 48.04
CA ARG A 143 -56.04 26.24 48.28
C ARG A 143 -57.27 27.05 48.71
N ARG A 144 -58.48 26.62 48.30
CA ARG A 144 -59.60 26.12 49.15
C ARG A 144 -60.85 25.77 48.30
N GLY A 145 -61.61 24.74 48.73
CA GLY A 145 -63.02 24.47 48.34
C GLY A 145 -63.27 23.38 47.27
N ARG A 146 -63.95 22.28 47.66
CA ARG A 146 -64.60 21.25 46.79
C ARG A 146 -66.12 21.58 46.67
N PRO A 147 -66.93 20.87 45.85
CA PRO A 147 -66.84 20.49 44.42
C PRO A 147 -68.16 20.95 43.68
N PRO A 148 -68.47 20.61 42.39
CA PRO A 148 -68.84 19.26 41.98
C PRO A 148 -68.29 18.82 40.61
N LYS A 149 -68.55 17.54 40.34
CA LYS A 149 -68.20 16.70 39.18
C LYS A 149 -68.22 17.42 37.82
N ASN A 150 -67.08 17.42 37.12
CA ASN A 150 -67.07 17.40 35.66
C ASN A 150 -65.78 16.77 35.12
N LYS A 151 -65.95 15.82 34.19
CA LYS A 151 -64.89 15.01 33.57
C LYS A 151 -63.88 15.92 32.85
N LYS A 152 -62.61 15.96 33.29
CA LYS A 152 -61.54 16.64 32.56
C LYS A 152 -61.11 15.81 31.34
N PRO A 153 -60.90 16.40 30.15
CA PRO A 153 -60.34 15.66 29.03
C PRO A 153 -58.85 15.43 29.28
N PHE A 154 -58.43 14.17 29.16
CA PHE A 154 -57.03 13.78 29.06
C PHE A 154 -56.34 14.62 27.97
N VAL A 155 -55.34 15.42 28.34
CA VAL A 155 -54.45 16.05 27.35
C VAL A 155 -53.64 14.93 26.71
N LYS A 156 -54.12 14.42 25.57
CA LYS A 156 -53.38 13.50 24.69
C LYS A 156 -52.13 14.23 24.19
N LEU A 157 -51.00 14.06 24.88
CA LEU A 157 -49.67 14.30 24.32
C LEU A 157 -49.63 13.60 22.96
N ARG A 158 -49.50 14.37 21.87
CA ARG A 158 -49.60 13.84 20.51
C ARG A 158 -48.54 12.74 20.33
N PRO A 159 -48.93 11.45 20.23
CA PRO A 159 -48.00 10.31 20.24
C PRO A 159 -46.96 10.39 19.12
N LEU A 160 -47.26 11.17 18.07
CA LEU A 160 -46.39 11.43 16.93
C LEU A 160 -45.08 12.17 17.28
N PHE A 161 -45.07 13.06 18.28
CA PHE A 161 -43.85 13.80 18.66
C PHE A 161 -42.91 12.95 19.51
N VAL A 162 -43.47 12.14 20.41
CA VAL A 162 -42.73 11.16 21.21
C VAL A 162 -42.12 10.09 20.29
N PHE A 163 -42.90 9.58 19.33
CA PHE A 163 -42.42 8.62 18.34
C PHE A 163 -41.28 9.16 17.46
N LYS A 164 -41.38 10.40 16.97
CA LYS A 164 -40.29 11.03 16.19
C LYS A 164 -39.02 11.26 17.03
N GLY A 165 -39.18 11.60 18.32
CA GLY A 165 -38.06 11.73 19.25
C GLY A 165 -37.34 10.40 19.49
N ILE A 166 -38.10 9.32 19.69
CA ILE A 166 -37.56 7.96 19.90
C ILE A 166 -36.83 7.47 18.64
N VAL A 167 -37.41 7.67 17.45
CA VAL A 167 -36.77 7.27 16.18
C VAL A 167 -35.49 8.08 15.91
N PHE A 168 -35.48 9.37 16.24
CA PHE A 168 -34.28 10.19 16.10
C PHE A 168 -33.20 9.81 17.13
N GLY A 169 -33.61 9.54 18.37
CA GLY A 169 -32.71 9.08 19.44
C GLY A 169 -32.10 7.71 19.14
N SER A 170 -32.88 6.76 18.62
CA SER A 170 -32.38 5.43 18.22
C SER A 170 -31.45 5.50 17.02
N LEU A 171 -31.71 6.40 16.05
CA LEU A 171 -30.80 6.65 14.93
C LEU A 171 -29.47 7.24 15.41
N LEU A 172 -29.49 8.20 16.34
CA LEU A 172 -28.27 8.75 16.93
C LEU A 172 -27.50 7.71 17.75
N LEU A 173 -28.20 6.85 18.51
CA LEU A 173 -27.59 5.75 19.24
C LEU A 173 -26.93 4.74 18.28
N LEU A 174 -27.59 4.39 17.18
CA LEU A 174 -27.04 3.50 16.15
C LEU A 174 -25.81 4.11 15.47
N ILE A 175 -25.83 5.41 15.17
CA ILE A 175 -24.66 6.14 14.63
C ILE A 175 -23.53 6.15 15.67
N GLY A 176 -23.86 6.37 16.95
CA GLY A 176 -22.91 6.33 18.05
C GLY A 176 -22.25 4.95 18.18
N LEU A 177 -23.06 3.89 18.25
CA LEU A 177 -22.60 2.49 18.31
C LEU A 177 -21.78 2.10 17.07
N ALA A 178 -22.22 2.47 15.87
CA ALA A 178 -21.46 2.23 14.64
C ALA A 178 -20.12 2.98 14.66
N SER A 179 -20.09 4.22 15.13
CA SER A 179 -18.85 5.00 15.28
C SER A 179 -17.92 4.38 16.32
N LEU A 180 -18.48 3.84 17.40
CA LEU A 180 -17.74 3.17 18.48
C LEU A 180 -17.18 1.82 18.02
N LEU A 181 -17.93 1.06 17.21
CA LEU A 181 -17.44 -0.16 16.56
C LEU A 181 -16.33 0.14 15.55
N VAL A 182 -16.47 1.21 14.74
CA VAL A 182 -15.40 1.66 13.83
C VAL A 182 -14.16 2.10 14.61
N TYR A 183 -14.34 2.89 15.68
CA TYR A 183 -13.27 3.28 16.60
C TYR A 183 -12.56 2.03 17.16
N TYR A 184 -13.30 1.10 17.74
CA TYR A 184 -12.75 -0.13 18.28
C TYR A 184 -12.01 -0.94 17.21
N SER A 185 -12.59 -1.08 16.01
CA SER A 185 -11.94 -1.79 14.90
C SER A 185 -10.64 -1.12 14.42
N ILE A 186 -10.49 0.19 14.55
CA ILE A 186 -9.29 0.93 14.14
C ILE A 186 -8.22 0.84 15.23
N PHE A 187 -8.58 1.16 16.47
CA PHE A 187 -7.61 1.32 17.56
C PHE A 187 -7.23 0.00 18.23
N TYR A 188 -8.16 -0.95 18.36
CA TYR A 188 -7.87 -2.26 18.98
C TYR A 188 -7.01 -3.17 18.10
N THR A 189 -6.97 -2.89 16.80
CA THR A 189 -6.16 -3.65 15.82
C THR A 189 -5.09 -2.78 15.15
N MET A 190 -4.74 -1.65 15.77
CA MET A 190 -3.52 -0.93 15.43
C MET A 190 -2.35 -1.53 16.21
N PRO A 191 -1.16 -1.63 15.58
CA PRO A 191 0.01 -2.07 16.29
C PRO A 191 0.34 -1.10 17.43
N SER A 192 0.77 -1.64 18.58
CA SER A 192 1.19 -0.83 19.72
C SER A 192 2.43 -0.01 19.38
N SER A 193 2.69 1.08 20.10
CA SER A 193 3.90 1.91 19.91
C SER A 193 5.20 1.10 20.04
N SER A 194 5.20 0.06 20.88
CA SER A 194 6.30 -0.91 21.03
C SER A 194 6.48 -1.82 19.81
N GLN A 195 5.42 -2.14 19.08
CA GLN A 195 5.50 -2.87 17.81
C GLN A 195 6.08 -2.03 16.67
N LEU A 196 6.11 -0.69 16.81
CA LEU A 196 6.82 0.19 15.87
C LEU A 196 8.34 0.13 16.02
N ASP A 197 8.88 -0.30 17.19
CA ASP A 197 10.33 -0.56 17.41
C ASP A 197 10.76 -1.98 17.01
N LEU A 198 9.79 -2.86 16.75
CA LEU A 198 10.02 -4.29 16.53
C LEU A 198 9.95 -4.70 15.06
N TYR A 199 9.77 -3.75 14.11
CA TYR A 199 9.84 -4.11 12.70
C TYR A 199 11.29 -4.37 12.29
N ARG A 200 11.71 -5.62 12.44
CA ARG A 200 12.90 -6.17 11.80
C ARG A 200 12.44 -6.83 10.51
N PRO A 201 12.68 -6.23 9.33
CA PRO A 201 12.31 -6.87 8.07
C PRO A 201 13.02 -8.21 7.95
N SER A 202 12.39 -9.20 7.34
CA SER A 202 13.09 -10.43 6.96
C SER A 202 14.24 -10.06 6.02
N LEU A 203 15.44 -10.53 6.36
CA LEU A 203 16.66 -10.27 5.62
C LEU A 203 17.14 -11.54 4.93
N THR A 204 17.77 -11.37 3.77
CA THR A 204 18.37 -12.46 3.04
C THR A 204 19.66 -12.93 3.71
N SER A 205 19.78 -14.24 3.89
CA SER A 205 21.04 -14.87 4.32
C SER A 205 21.87 -15.25 3.10
N TYR A 206 23.18 -15.02 3.17
CA TYR A 206 24.13 -15.23 2.08
C TYR A 206 25.12 -16.33 2.45
N PHE A 207 25.28 -17.30 1.56
CA PHE A 207 26.23 -18.40 1.70
C PHE A 207 27.44 -18.10 0.81
N TYR A 208 28.62 -18.16 1.39
CA TYR A 208 29.89 -17.90 0.73
C TYR A 208 30.80 -19.12 0.81
N ALA A 209 31.53 -19.39 -0.26
CA ALA A 209 32.66 -20.29 -0.27
C ALA A 209 33.86 -19.67 0.47
N GLN A 210 34.92 -20.46 0.64
CA GLN A 210 36.13 -20.06 1.35
C GLN A 210 36.83 -18.87 0.69
N ASP A 211 36.75 -18.76 -0.64
CA ASP A 211 37.30 -17.67 -1.46
C ASP A 211 36.42 -16.40 -1.49
N GLY A 212 35.24 -16.45 -0.84
CA GLY A 212 34.25 -15.37 -0.87
C GLY A 212 33.24 -15.45 -2.02
N THR A 213 33.29 -16.49 -2.87
CA THR A 213 32.30 -16.70 -3.93
C THR A 213 30.90 -16.90 -3.35
N LEU A 214 29.91 -16.15 -3.84
CA LEU A 214 28.53 -16.26 -3.38
C LEU A 214 27.88 -17.54 -3.93
N LEU A 215 27.57 -18.47 -3.04
CA LEU A 215 26.99 -19.78 -3.36
C LEU A 215 25.48 -19.75 -3.47
N PHE A 216 24.82 -19.09 -2.52
CA PHE A 216 23.38 -19.11 -2.40
C PHE A 216 22.83 -17.91 -1.64
N LYS A 217 21.70 -17.37 -2.11
CA LYS A 217 20.87 -16.41 -1.39
C LYS A 217 19.67 -17.13 -0.81
N ASN A 218 19.62 -17.26 0.50
CA ASN A 218 18.53 -17.91 1.21
C ASN A 218 17.57 -16.87 1.77
N TYR A 219 16.35 -16.87 1.24
CA TYR A 219 15.25 -16.03 1.70
C TYR A 219 13.94 -16.80 1.53
N LYS A 220 12.91 -16.38 2.26
CA LYS A 220 11.58 -17.01 2.19
C LYS A 220 10.75 -16.43 1.04
N ASP A 221 10.33 -15.17 1.19
CA ASP A 221 9.44 -14.49 0.25
C ASP A 221 10.09 -13.21 -0.33
N GLU A 222 10.91 -12.54 0.47
CA GLU A 222 11.49 -11.22 0.16
C GLU A 222 13.02 -11.33 0.14
N ASN A 223 13.62 -11.04 -1.03
CA ASN A 223 15.06 -10.85 -1.15
C ASN A 223 15.40 -9.40 -0.79
N ARG A 224 16.17 -9.19 0.27
CA ARG A 224 16.47 -7.87 0.84
C ARG A 224 17.88 -7.83 1.44
N THR A 225 18.66 -6.86 0.96
CA THR A 225 19.87 -6.34 1.61
C THR A 225 19.59 -4.94 2.13
N LEU A 226 19.94 -4.66 3.40
CA LEU A 226 19.88 -3.32 3.94
C LEU A 226 21.02 -2.45 3.41
N VAL A 227 20.68 -1.22 3.02
CA VAL A 227 21.66 -0.18 2.66
C VAL A 227 21.40 1.08 3.48
N SER A 228 22.47 1.77 3.89
CA SER A 228 22.35 3.09 4.51
C SER A 228 21.94 4.13 3.48
N LEU A 229 21.16 5.13 3.86
CA LEU A 229 20.77 6.22 2.96
C LEU A 229 22.00 6.94 2.37
N LYS A 230 23.10 7.01 3.13
CA LYS A 230 24.35 7.63 2.69
C LYS A 230 25.00 6.90 1.50
N ASP A 231 24.80 5.60 1.40
CA ASP A 231 25.34 4.77 0.31
C ASP A 231 24.39 4.76 -0.91
N VAL A 232 23.18 5.29 -0.77
CA VAL A 232 22.24 5.46 -1.89
C VAL A 232 22.60 6.74 -2.64
N PRO A 233 22.86 6.71 -3.96
CA PRO A 233 23.21 7.90 -4.71
C PRO A 233 22.14 8.99 -4.62
N TYR A 234 22.58 10.24 -4.51
CA TYR A 234 21.67 11.39 -4.39
C TYR A 234 20.62 11.42 -5.51
N HIS A 235 21.03 11.13 -6.74
CA HIS A 235 20.11 11.15 -7.88
C HIS A 235 19.00 10.08 -7.77
N LEU A 236 19.25 8.94 -7.10
CA LEU A 236 18.20 7.93 -6.85
C LEU A 236 17.25 8.38 -5.75
N GLN A 237 17.78 8.97 -4.66
CA GLN A 237 16.95 9.56 -3.61
C GLN A 237 16.04 10.65 -4.19
N ALA A 238 16.62 11.58 -4.95
CA ALA A 238 15.90 12.66 -5.64
C ALA A 238 14.87 12.12 -6.65
N ALA A 239 15.21 11.07 -7.41
CA ALA A 239 14.28 10.45 -8.35
C ALA A 239 13.03 9.92 -7.64
N ILE A 240 13.21 9.15 -6.55
CA ILE A 240 12.11 8.61 -5.73
C ILE A 240 11.27 9.75 -5.14
N ILE A 241 11.90 10.72 -4.49
CA ILE A 241 11.20 11.85 -3.87
C ILE A 241 10.39 12.61 -4.93
N SER A 242 11.01 12.96 -6.07
CA SER A 242 10.36 13.76 -7.11
C SER A 242 9.10 13.12 -7.70
N ILE A 243 9.05 11.78 -7.80
CA ILE A 243 7.94 11.06 -8.45
C ILE A 243 6.90 10.53 -7.48
N GLU A 244 7.32 10.09 -6.29
CA GLU A 244 6.42 9.52 -5.28
C GLU A 244 5.87 10.60 -4.35
N ASP A 245 6.71 11.54 -3.90
CA ASP A 245 6.36 12.50 -2.86
C ASP A 245 7.24 13.77 -2.85
N LYS A 246 7.03 14.66 -3.82
CA LYS A 246 7.90 15.83 -4.05
C LYS A 246 8.09 16.78 -2.85
N ASN A 247 7.14 16.81 -1.90
CA ASN A 247 7.23 17.64 -0.71
C ASN A 247 7.54 16.80 0.54
N PHE A 248 8.19 15.64 0.37
CA PHE A 248 8.41 14.65 1.41
C PHE A 248 8.99 15.26 2.70
N TYR A 249 9.99 16.13 2.58
CA TYR A 249 10.65 16.76 3.73
C TYR A 249 9.81 17.87 4.41
N GLU A 250 8.73 18.34 3.78
CA GLU A 250 7.95 19.49 4.28
C GLU A 250 6.74 19.08 5.13
N HIS A 251 6.14 17.92 4.86
CA HIS A 251 4.91 17.49 5.54
C HIS A 251 5.16 16.48 6.67
N THR A 252 4.21 16.28 7.56
CA THR A 252 4.30 15.30 8.67
C THR A 252 3.44 14.06 8.37
N GLY A 253 3.96 13.16 7.53
CA GLY A 253 3.31 11.90 7.16
C GLY A 253 2.20 11.99 6.11
N ILE A 254 1.49 13.11 5.98
CA ILE A 254 0.40 13.28 5.01
C ILE A 254 0.53 14.59 4.26
N SER A 255 0.45 14.52 2.93
CA SER A 255 0.41 15.70 2.07
C SER A 255 -1.05 16.12 1.78
N LEU A 256 -1.54 17.14 2.49
CA LEU A 256 -2.87 17.72 2.21
C LEU A 256 -2.94 18.26 0.77
N GLU A 257 -1.89 18.93 0.31
CA GLU A 257 -1.78 19.39 -1.09
C GLU A 257 -1.88 18.22 -2.06
N GLY A 258 -1.15 17.12 -1.81
CA GLY A 258 -1.19 15.90 -2.63
C GLY A 258 -2.58 15.28 -2.70
N ILE A 259 -3.32 15.27 -1.59
CA ILE A 259 -4.71 14.81 -1.54
C ILE A 259 -5.61 15.71 -2.39
N PHE A 260 -5.55 17.04 -2.24
CA PHE A 260 -6.38 17.95 -3.04
C PHE A 260 -6.02 17.92 -4.53
N ARG A 261 -4.73 17.85 -4.85
CA ARG A 261 -4.21 17.77 -6.22
C ARG A 261 -4.68 16.49 -6.92
N SER A 262 -4.54 15.34 -6.26
CA SER A 262 -5.01 14.06 -6.80
C SER A 262 -6.53 14.02 -6.96
N ALA A 263 -7.28 14.54 -5.99
CA ALA A 263 -8.74 14.65 -6.09
C ALA A 263 -9.18 15.53 -7.28
N TYR A 264 -8.52 16.66 -7.49
CA TYR A 264 -8.78 17.55 -8.62
C TYR A 264 -8.42 16.91 -9.97
N ALA A 265 -7.25 16.27 -10.06
CA ALA A 265 -6.81 15.57 -11.28
C ALA A 265 -7.77 14.43 -11.65
N ASN A 266 -8.18 13.62 -10.67
CA ASN A 266 -9.12 12.52 -10.88
C ASN A 266 -10.51 13.02 -11.27
N TYR A 267 -10.96 14.17 -10.72
CA TYR A 267 -12.21 14.81 -11.13
C TYR A 267 -12.15 15.32 -12.57
N LYS A 268 -11.03 15.91 -12.98
CA LYS A 268 -10.84 16.47 -14.32
C LYS A 268 -10.78 15.37 -15.40
N ASN A 269 -10.05 14.30 -15.13
CA ASN A 269 -9.79 13.24 -16.11
C ASN A 269 -10.86 12.13 -16.09
N GLN A 270 -11.75 12.11 -15.09
CA GLN A 270 -12.79 11.07 -14.88
C GLN A 270 -12.25 9.65 -14.62
N GLU A 271 -10.93 9.51 -14.43
CA GLU A 271 -10.22 8.28 -14.10
C GLU A 271 -9.23 8.54 -12.94
N ILE A 272 -8.74 7.48 -12.29
CA ILE A 272 -7.72 7.60 -11.26
C ILE A 272 -6.37 7.71 -11.97
N VAL A 273 -5.90 8.95 -12.17
CA VAL A 273 -4.67 9.24 -12.93
C VAL A 273 -3.47 9.38 -12.00
N GLN A 274 -3.70 9.77 -10.75
CA GLN A 274 -2.62 10.02 -9.80
C GLN A 274 -3.01 9.65 -8.37
N GLY A 275 -2.06 9.04 -7.64
CA GLY A 275 -2.14 8.83 -6.21
C GLY A 275 -1.78 10.10 -5.43
N GLY A 276 -2.42 10.30 -4.29
CA GLY A 276 -2.08 11.34 -3.32
C GLY A 276 -1.46 10.78 -2.04
N SER A 277 -0.84 9.60 -2.10
CA SER A 277 -0.22 8.96 -0.93
C SER A 277 1.25 9.36 -0.83
N THR A 278 1.72 9.59 0.40
CA THR A 278 3.10 9.99 0.71
C THR A 278 4.02 8.78 0.83
N ILE A 279 5.34 8.99 0.81
CA ILE A 279 6.34 7.92 1.07
C ILE A 279 6.07 7.26 2.42
N THR A 280 5.80 8.04 3.47
CA THR A 280 5.50 7.52 4.82
C THR A 280 4.23 6.68 4.85
N GLN A 281 3.18 7.09 4.12
CA GLN A 281 1.96 6.29 3.98
C GLN A 281 2.22 4.97 3.24
N GLN A 282 3.03 5.02 2.19
CA GLN A 282 3.40 3.81 1.46
C GLN A 282 4.24 2.87 2.32
N LEU A 283 5.16 3.40 3.13
CA LEU A 283 5.94 2.65 4.10
C LEU A 283 5.02 1.96 5.13
N ALA A 284 4.12 2.71 5.76
CA ALA A 284 3.16 2.18 6.73
C ALA A 284 2.28 1.07 6.13
N LYS A 285 1.84 1.26 4.88
CA LYS A 285 1.06 0.27 4.11
C LYS A 285 1.86 -1.01 3.87
N ASN A 286 3.12 -0.91 3.47
CA ASN A 286 3.94 -2.07 3.13
C ASN A 286 4.35 -2.89 4.36
N ILE A 287 4.59 -2.22 5.49
CA ILE A 287 5.09 -2.86 6.71
C ILE A 287 3.98 -3.46 7.56
N PHE A 288 2.93 -2.68 7.86
CA PHE A 288 2.01 -3.00 8.95
C PHE A 288 0.63 -3.47 8.49
N LEU A 289 0.29 -3.29 7.21
CA LEU A 289 -1.08 -3.43 6.73
C LEU A 289 -1.22 -4.50 5.65
N SER A 290 -2.33 -5.22 5.70
CA SER A 290 -2.67 -6.17 4.63
C SER A 290 -2.86 -5.45 3.28
N PRO A 291 -2.60 -6.11 2.14
CA PRO A 291 -2.80 -5.51 0.81
C PRO A 291 -4.27 -5.23 0.45
N LYS A 292 -5.25 -5.71 1.24
CA LYS A 292 -6.69 -5.54 0.98
C LYS A 292 -7.10 -4.06 0.98
N LYS A 293 -7.60 -3.55 -0.15
CA LYS A 293 -8.00 -2.14 -0.29
C LYS A 293 -9.35 -1.87 0.40
N THR A 294 -9.32 -1.49 1.68
CA THR A 294 -10.51 -1.04 2.44
C THR A 294 -10.34 0.38 2.97
N TYR A 295 -11.45 1.09 3.24
CA TYR A 295 -11.41 2.42 3.84
C TYR A 295 -10.81 2.39 5.25
N VAL A 296 -11.14 1.37 6.05
CA VAL A 296 -10.58 1.16 7.39
C VAL A 296 -9.05 1.02 7.31
N ARG A 297 -8.54 0.23 6.35
CA ARG A 297 -7.09 0.12 6.12
C ARG A 297 -6.48 1.48 5.77
N LYS A 298 -7.11 2.27 4.90
CA LYS A 298 -6.58 3.59 4.51
C LYS A 298 -6.55 4.58 5.68
N ILE A 299 -7.51 4.51 6.61
CA ILE A 299 -7.47 5.30 7.85
C ILE A 299 -6.31 4.86 8.74
N LYS A 300 -6.09 3.54 8.90
CA LYS A 300 -4.92 3.03 9.63
C LYS A 300 -3.59 3.47 9.00
N GLU A 301 -3.50 3.45 7.67
CA GLU A 301 -2.32 3.90 6.93
C GLU A 301 -1.98 5.37 7.23
N ILE A 302 -3.00 6.23 7.28
CA ILE A 302 -2.87 7.64 7.65
C ILE A 302 -2.37 7.79 9.09
N LEU A 303 -2.98 7.08 10.04
CA LEU A 303 -2.63 7.18 11.46
C LEU A 303 -1.21 6.65 11.72
N LEU A 304 -0.86 5.51 11.13
CA LEU A 304 0.48 4.94 11.22
C LEU A 304 1.54 5.84 10.59
N ALA A 305 1.24 6.48 9.46
CA ALA A 305 2.17 7.44 8.86
C ALA A 305 2.48 8.61 9.80
N ILE A 306 1.48 9.15 10.49
CA ILE A 306 1.68 10.20 11.50
C ILE A 306 2.53 9.69 12.66
N LEU A 307 2.25 8.47 13.16
CA LEU A 307 3.01 7.87 14.26
C LEU A 307 4.47 7.61 13.89
N LEU A 308 4.74 7.15 12.66
CA LEU A 308 6.12 6.96 12.17
C LEU A 308 6.88 8.28 12.13
N GLU A 309 6.24 9.37 11.73
CA GLU A 309 6.87 10.71 11.63
C GLU A 309 7.07 11.40 12.97
N GLN A 310 6.34 10.98 14.00
CA GLN A 310 6.61 11.43 15.37
C GLN A 310 7.81 10.71 15.98
N LYS A 311 8.18 9.55 15.44
CA LYS A 311 9.17 8.66 16.03
C LYS A 311 10.51 8.66 15.28
N TYR A 312 10.45 8.71 13.95
CA TYR A 312 11.60 8.61 13.07
C TYR A 312 11.79 9.90 12.29
N THR A 313 13.05 10.23 12.02
CA THR A 313 13.42 11.34 11.15
C THR A 313 13.06 11.03 9.69
N LYS A 314 13.01 12.08 8.86
CA LYS A 314 12.74 11.93 7.42
C LYS A 314 13.73 11.02 6.72
N ASP A 315 15.00 11.11 7.09
CA ASP A 315 16.05 10.29 6.49
C ASP A 315 15.92 8.82 6.89
N GLU A 316 15.58 8.53 8.15
CA GLU A 316 15.29 7.16 8.59
C GLU A 316 14.06 6.58 7.88
N ILE A 317 13.00 7.38 7.69
CA ILE A 317 11.80 6.97 6.96
C ILE A 317 12.16 6.68 5.49
N LEU A 318 12.93 7.55 4.84
CA LEU A 318 13.35 7.36 3.46
C LEU A 318 14.26 6.14 3.32
N GLN A 319 15.24 5.96 4.22
CA GLN A 319 16.10 4.78 4.26
C GLN A 319 15.27 3.50 4.40
N THR A 320 14.32 3.48 5.33
CA THR A 320 13.48 2.31 5.58
C THR A 320 12.58 2.03 4.38
N TYR A 321 12.02 3.07 3.75
CA TYR A 321 11.24 2.95 2.52
C TYR A 321 12.07 2.34 1.39
N LEU A 322 13.27 2.87 1.14
CA LEU A 322 14.16 2.38 0.09
C LEU A 322 14.63 0.93 0.33
N ASN A 323 14.65 0.46 1.58
CA ASN A 323 14.96 -0.93 1.93
C ASN A 323 13.74 -1.87 1.92
N THR A 324 12.52 -1.33 1.94
CA THR A 324 11.31 -2.13 2.15
C THR A 324 10.40 -2.18 0.92
N VAL A 325 10.43 -1.16 0.07
CA VAL A 325 9.51 -1.08 -1.06
C VAL A 325 9.80 -2.18 -2.10
N PRO A 326 8.77 -2.84 -2.66
CA PRO A 326 8.98 -3.84 -3.71
C PRO A 326 9.34 -3.16 -5.05
N PHE A 327 10.37 -3.70 -5.72
CA PHE A 327 10.80 -3.26 -7.05
C PHE A 327 10.47 -4.27 -8.16
N GLY A 328 9.88 -5.42 -7.82
CA GLY A 328 9.41 -6.44 -8.77
C GLY A 328 9.91 -7.84 -8.40
N GLY A 329 9.13 -8.87 -8.75
CA GLY A 329 9.45 -10.26 -8.37
C GLY A 329 9.61 -10.40 -6.86
N THR A 330 10.70 -11.05 -6.43
CA THR A 330 11.08 -11.17 -5.01
C THR A 330 12.03 -10.06 -4.55
N SER A 331 12.32 -9.04 -5.36
CA SER A 331 13.28 -7.98 -5.01
C SER A 331 12.64 -6.89 -4.17
N TYR A 332 13.02 -6.83 -2.90
CA TYR A 332 12.59 -5.82 -1.93
C TYR A 332 13.77 -4.93 -1.55
N GLY A 333 13.56 -3.63 -1.73
CA GLY A 333 14.57 -2.62 -1.52
C GLY A 333 15.51 -2.37 -2.70
N VAL A 334 16.14 -1.20 -2.71
CA VAL A 334 16.92 -0.66 -3.83
C VAL A 334 18.20 -1.45 -4.11
N GLN A 335 18.81 -2.03 -3.09
CA GLN A 335 20.06 -2.78 -3.24
C GLN A 335 19.87 -4.08 -4.02
N GLU A 336 18.81 -4.84 -3.72
CA GLU A 336 18.50 -6.04 -4.50
C GLU A 336 17.92 -5.67 -5.87
N ALA A 337 17.25 -4.53 -6.00
CA ALA A 337 16.79 -4.06 -7.30
C ALA A 337 17.97 -3.71 -8.23
N ALA A 338 18.98 -2.99 -7.72
CA ALA A 338 20.20 -2.67 -8.47
C ALA A 338 20.91 -3.94 -8.95
N LYS A 339 21.06 -4.94 -8.07
CA LYS A 339 21.64 -6.25 -8.40
C LYS A 339 20.81 -7.03 -9.41
N MET A 340 19.48 -7.06 -9.23
CA MET A 340 18.57 -7.78 -10.11
C MET A 340 18.59 -7.22 -11.53
N TYR A 341 18.40 -5.91 -11.68
CA TYR A 341 18.20 -5.29 -12.99
C TYR A 341 19.52 -4.96 -13.71
N PHE A 342 20.59 -4.62 -12.98
CA PHE A 342 21.84 -4.11 -13.57
C PHE A 342 23.09 -4.88 -13.14
N ASN A 343 22.98 -5.84 -12.20
CA ASN A 343 24.13 -6.51 -11.58
C ASN A 343 25.15 -5.52 -10.98
N LYS A 344 24.65 -4.46 -10.34
CA LYS A 344 25.45 -3.41 -9.69
C LYS A 344 25.06 -3.26 -8.23
N ASP A 345 25.97 -2.72 -7.42
CA ASP A 345 25.59 -2.17 -6.13
C ASP A 345 24.85 -0.83 -6.30
N VAL A 346 23.96 -0.50 -5.36
CA VAL A 346 23.10 0.69 -5.49
C VAL A 346 23.90 1.98 -5.60
N LYS A 347 25.06 2.05 -4.95
CA LYS A 347 25.99 3.19 -4.96
C LYS A 347 26.56 3.49 -6.36
N ASP A 348 26.61 2.49 -7.23
CA ASP A 348 27.24 2.56 -8.56
C ASP A 348 26.21 2.83 -9.68
N LEU A 349 24.95 3.07 -9.31
CA LEU A 349 23.91 3.43 -10.27
C LEU A 349 24.17 4.82 -10.85
N ASN A 350 23.89 4.96 -12.15
CA ASN A 350 23.83 6.27 -12.78
C ASN A 350 22.39 6.84 -12.80
N LEU A 351 22.25 8.08 -13.25
CA LEU A 351 20.96 8.78 -13.32
C LEU A 351 19.91 8.02 -14.16
N ALA A 352 20.30 7.41 -15.28
CA ALA A 352 19.38 6.67 -16.14
C ALA A 352 18.81 5.44 -15.43
N GLU A 353 19.68 4.65 -14.82
CA GLU A 353 19.35 3.44 -14.07
C GLU A 353 18.51 3.77 -12.83
N ALA A 354 18.91 4.79 -12.08
CA ALA A 354 18.19 5.25 -10.91
C ALA A 354 16.77 5.76 -11.24
N ALA A 355 16.61 6.51 -12.34
CA ALA A 355 15.30 6.96 -12.78
C ALA A 355 14.40 5.81 -13.24
N LEU A 356 14.98 4.72 -13.79
CA LEU A 356 14.23 3.51 -14.11
C LEU A 356 13.73 2.86 -12.81
N LEU A 357 14.63 2.60 -11.85
CA LEU A 357 14.28 1.97 -10.57
C LEU A 357 13.24 2.78 -9.80
N ALA A 358 13.40 4.11 -9.73
CA ALA A 358 12.46 4.99 -9.04
C ALA A 358 11.05 4.97 -9.66
N GLY A 359 10.93 4.54 -10.92
CA GLY A 359 9.65 4.34 -11.59
C GLY A 359 8.88 3.11 -11.14
N LEU A 360 9.57 2.06 -10.67
CA LEU A 360 9.02 0.72 -10.43
C LEU A 360 8.03 0.64 -9.27
N PRO A 361 8.27 1.26 -8.08
CA PRO A 361 7.38 1.13 -6.91
C PRO A 361 5.89 1.38 -7.16
N ALA A 362 5.55 2.23 -8.13
CA ALA A 362 4.17 2.57 -8.46
C ALA A 362 3.36 1.36 -8.98
N ALA A 363 3.99 0.49 -9.76
CA ALA A 363 3.42 -0.77 -10.26
C ALA A 363 4.58 -1.71 -10.64
N PRO A 364 5.18 -2.41 -9.66
CA PRO A 364 6.45 -3.11 -9.87
C PRO A 364 6.40 -4.17 -10.97
N THR A 365 5.28 -4.89 -11.07
CA THR A 365 5.06 -5.88 -12.14
C THR A 365 4.86 -5.20 -13.50
N ASP A 366 3.96 -4.21 -13.58
CA ASP A 366 3.58 -3.59 -14.86
C ASP A 366 4.71 -2.75 -15.46
N PHE A 367 5.55 -2.14 -14.62
CA PHE A 367 6.69 -1.32 -15.06
C PHE A 367 8.01 -2.09 -15.07
N SER A 368 8.00 -3.39 -14.78
CA SER A 368 9.19 -4.23 -14.88
C SER A 368 9.71 -4.24 -16.33
N PRO A 369 11.02 -3.99 -16.55
CA PRO A 369 11.62 -4.11 -17.87
C PRO A 369 11.59 -5.54 -18.43
N TYR A 370 11.44 -6.56 -17.57
CA TYR A 370 11.27 -7.95 -18.00
C TYR A 370 9.87 -8.24 -18.56
N THR A 371 8.88 -7.45 -18.15
CA THR A 371 7.49 -7.63 -18.59
C THR A 371 7.19 -6.78 -19.82
N ASP A 372 7.50 -5.49 -19.77
CA ASP A 372 7.40 -4.58 -20.92
C ASP A 372 8.42 -3.45 -20.78
N PHE A 373 9.54 -3.58 -21.51
CA PHE A 373 10.60 -2.58 -21.55
C PHE A 373 10.09 -1.19 -22.00
N ASN A 374 9.11 -1.13 -22.90
CA ASN A 374 8.57 0.15 -23.37
C ASN A 374 7.75 0.85 -22.27
N SER A 375 6.98 0.10 -21.48
CA SER A 375 6.30 0.63 -20.29
C SER A 375 7.29 1.15 -19.26
N ALA A 376 8.36 0.40 -19.00
CA ALA A 376 9.45 0.80 -18.11
C ALA A 376 10.10 2.12 -18.59
N LYS A 377 10.46 2.24 -19.88
CA LYS A 377 11.01 3.48 -20.46
C LYS A 377 10.04 4.65 -20.39
N ARG A 378 8.74 4.45 -20.64
CA ARG A 378 7.73 5.52 -20.48
C ARG A 378 7.64 5.98 -19.03
N ARG A 379 7.76 5.07 -18.06
CA ARG A 379 7.76 5.39 -16.64
C ARG A 379 9.05 6.13 -16.23
N GLN A 380 10.22 5.67 -16.69
CA GLN A 380 11.51 6.36 -16.53
C GLN A 380 11.44 7.80 -17.02
N LYS A 381 10.89 8.03 -18.22
CA LYS A 381 10.70 9.39 -18.77
C LYS A 381 9.87 10.27 -17.83
N LYS A 382 8.81 9.74 -17.23
CA LYS A 382 7.98 10.49 -16.27
C LYS A 382 8.76 10.85 -15.01
N VAL A 383 9.64 9.96 -14.53
CA VAL A 383 10.50 10.21 -13.37
C VAL A 383 11.49 11.34 -13.69
N LEU A 384 12.23 11.23 -14.79
CA LEU A 384 13.19 12.26 -15.24
C LEU A 384 12.52 13.63 -15.39
N LEU A 385 11.34 13.70 -16.02
CA LEU A 385 10.58 14.95 -16.14
C LEU A 385 10.06 15.48 -14.79
N SER A 386 9.84 14.61 -13.80
CA SER A 386 9.53 15.03 -12.44
C SER A 386 10.75 15.65 -11.78
N MET A 387 11.92 15.01 -11.92
CA MET A 387 13.19 15.53 -11.40
C MET A 387 13.53 16.91 -11.98
N VAL A 388 13.30 17.13 -13.29
CA VAL A 388 13.46 18.45 -13.92
C VAL A 388 12.51 19.48 -13.33
N ARG A 389 11.23 19.11 -13.12
CA ARG A 389 10.22 20.05 -12.60
C ARG A 389 10.54 20.50 -11.18
N GLU A 390 11.04 19.59 -10.35
CA GLU A 390 11.40 19.87 -8.96
C GLU A 390 12.84 20.43 -8.84
N GLY A 391 13.57 20.61 -9.96
CA GLY A 391 14.86 21.28 -10.00
C GLY A 391 16.06 20.42 -9.60
N TYR A 392 15.92 19.09 -9.53
CA TYR A 392 17.02 18.18 -9.18
C TYR A 392 18.03 17.98 -10.31
N ILE A 393 17.58 18.11 -11.56
CA ILE A 393 18.40 17.97 -12.77
C ILE A 393 17.91 18.97 -13.83
N THR A 394 18.77 19.29 -14.78
CA THR A 394 18.44 20.08 -15.97
C THR A 394 17.68 19.23 -17.00
N LEU A 395 16.99 19.89 -17.94
CA LEU A 395 16.35 19.20 -19.05
C LEU A 395 17.36 18.47 -19.94
N GLU A 396 18.57 19.01 -20.09
CA GLU A 396 19.64 18.39 -20.88
C GLU A 396 20.12 17.07 -20.25
N GLU A 397 20.38 17.06 -18.95
CA GLU A 397 20.73 15.84 -18.21
C GLU A 397 19.61 14.79 -18.29
N ALA A 398 18.35 15.22 -18.22
CA ALA A 398 17.21 14.32 -18.36
C ALA A 398 17.12 13.69 -19.75
N VAL A 399 17.41 14.44 -20.82
CA VAL A 399 17.45 13.91 -22.19
C VAL A 399 18.61 12.93 -22.33
N LYS A 400 19.83 13.31 -21.89
CA LYS A 400 21.01 12.44 -21.92
C LYS A 400 20.77 11.12 -21.17
N ALA A 401 20.23 11.18 -19.95
CA ALA A 401 19.91 9.99 -19.16
C ALA A 401 18.78 9.13 -19.78
N TYR A 402 17.83 9.75 -20.48
CA TYR A 402 16.78 9.00 -21.17
C TYR A 402 17.31 8.26 -22.40
N GLU A 403 18.26 8.84 -23.12
CA GLU A 403 18.86 8.25 -24.33
C GLU A 403 19.92 7.19 -24.02
N GLN A 404 20.49 7.21 -22.81
CA GLN A 404 21.46 6.22 -22.37
C GLN A 404 20.89 4.78 -22.48
N PRO A 405 21.62 3.87 -23.15
CA PRO A 405 21.25 2.45 -23.19
C PRO A 405 21.22 1.84 -21.78
N LEU A 406 20.18 1.05 -21.51
CA LEU A 406 20.04 0.32 -20.25
C LEU A 406 20.32 -1.16 -20.51
N ASP A 407 21.40 -1.66 -19.93
CA ASP A 407 21.80 -3.08 -20.00
C ASP A 407 21.06 -3.87 -18.91
N ILE A 408 19.82 -4.26 -19.20
CA ILE A 408 19.00 -5.03 -18.28
C ILE A 408 19.49 -6.47 -18.23
N LYS A 409 19.94 -6.91 -17.05
CA LYS A 409 20.45 -8.27 -16.82
C LYS A 409 19.33 -9.26 -16.59
N ASN A 410 19.47 -10.48 -17.09
CA ASN A 410 18.57 -11.57 -16.72
C ASN A 410 18.96 -12.10 -15.33
N PRO A 411 18.04 -12.13 -14.35
CA PRO A 411 18.37 -12.58 -13.01
C PRO A 411 18.62 -14.09 -13.04
N LYS A 412 19.87 -14.50 -12.79
CA LYS A 412 20.20 -15.90 -12.52
C LYS A 412 20.13 -16.13 -11.02
N ASN A 413 19.03 -16.68 -10.53
CA ASN A 413 18.99 -17.28 -9.20
C ASN A 413 19.56 -18.70 -9.28
N SER A 414 20.86 -18.83 -9.50
CA SER A 414 21.54 -20.12 -9.48
C SER A 414 22.03 -20.43 -8.07
N ILE A 415 21.79 -21.66 -7.63
CA ILE A 415 22.44 -22.23 -6.45
C ILE A 415 23.73 -22.86 -6.96
N LEU A 416 24.88 -22.35 -6.54
CA LEU A 416 26.16 -23.01 -6.83
C LEU A 416 26.36 -24.15 -5.84
N TYR A 417 26.82 -25.29 -6.35
CA TYR A 417 27.15 -26.49 -5.54
C TYR A 417 26.00 -26.92 -4.61
N PRO A 418 24.82 -27.24 -5.18
CA PRO A 418 23.58 -27.40 -4.43
C PRO A 418 23.64 -28.49 -3.35
N HIS A 419 24.34 -29.62 -3.58
CA HIS A 419 24.51 -30.66 -2.56
C HIS A 419 25.15 -30.12 -1.28
N PHE A 420 26.25 -29.37 -1.43
CA PHE A 420 26.92 -28.74 -0.30
C PHE A 420 26.06 -27.65 0.34
N VAL A 421 25.45 -26.78 -0.46
CA VAL A 421 24.59 -25.70 0.05
C VAL A 421 23.42 -26.24 0.86
N PHE A 422 22.73 -27.27 0.38
CA PHE A 422 21.60 -27.86 1.10
C PHE A 422 22.06 -28.59 2.36
N TYR A 423 23.19 -29.29 2.32
CA TYR A 423 23.80 -29.88 3.51
C TYR A 423 24.07 -28.82 4.61
N VAL A 424 24.73 -27.71 4.24
CA VAL A 424 24.99 -26.61 5.19
C VAL A 424 23.70 -25.96 5.65
N ASN A 425 22.74 -25.72 4.76
CA ASN A 425 21.44 -25.17 5.12
C ASN A 425 20.74 -26.04 6.17
N ASP A 426 20.69 -27.35 5.97
CA ASP A 426 19.99 -28.27 6.88
C ASP A 426 20.71 -28.36 8.22
N TYR A 427 22.05 -28.38 8.23
CA TYR A 427 22.84 -28.26 9.45
C TYR A 427 22.48 -26.98 10.24
N LEU A 428 22.44 -25.83 9.56
CA LEU A 428 22.12 -24.55 10.20
C LEU A 428 20.66 -24.49 10.67
N VAL A 429 19.72 -25.05 9.91
CA VAL A 429 18.30 -25.08 10.29
C VAL A 429 18.11 -25.94 11.54
N SER A 430 18.78 -27.10 11.63
CA SER A 430 18.74 -27.96 12.81
C SER A 430 19.37 -27.29 14.03
N LYS A 431 20.43 -26.49 13.84
CA LYS A 431 21.17 -25.85 14.94
C LYS A 431 20.55 -24.54 15.43
N TYR A 432 20.06 -23.71 14.51
CA TYR A 432 19.61 -22.33 14.79
C TYR A 432 18.13 -22.07 14.51
N GLY A 433 17.44 -23.02 13.88
CA GLY A 433 16.04 -22.90 13.50
C GLY A 433 15.83 -22.21 12.15
N LYS A 434 14.74 -22.61 11.47
CA LYS A 434 14.40 -22.16 10.11
C LYS A 434 14.27 -20.64 9.97
N THR A 435 13.65 -19.97 10.94
CA THR A 435 13.43 -18.52 10.89
C THR A 435 14.74 -17.74 10.90
N VAL A 436 15.69 -18.12 11.76
CA VAL A 436 16.99 -17.46 11.84
C VAL A 436 17.76 -17.63 10.53
N VAL A 437 17.76 -18.84 9.96
CA VAL A 437 18.50 -19.12 8.73
C VAL A 437 17.90 -18.42 7.51
N LYS A 438 16.56 -18.36 7.39
CA LYS A 438 15.90 -17.80 6.20
C LYS A 438 15.58 -16.31 6.27
N GLU A 439 15.50 -15.75 7.47
CA GLU A 439 15.01 -14.38 7.68
C GLU A 439 15.94 -13.53 8.55
N GLY A 440 16.98 -14.13 9.14
CA GLY A 440 17.90 -13.47 10.07
C GLY A 440 19.01 -12.66 9.42
N GLY A 441 19.19 -12.72 8.09
CA GLY A 441 20.21 -11.92 7.39
C GLY A 441 21.64 -12.39 7.65
N LEU A 442 21.86 -13.70 7.78
CA LEU A 442 23.17 -14.26 8.13
C LEU A 442 24.15 -14.13 6.97
N LYS A 443 25.42 -13.85 7.28
CA LYS A 443 26.54 -14.08 6.36
C LYS A 443 27.23 -15.38 6.77
N ILE A 444 27.08 -16.41 5.96
CA ILE A 444 27.53 -17.78 6.22
C ILE A 444 28.77 -18.01 5.37
N TYR A 445 29.93 -18.07 6.01
CA TYR A 445 31.19 -18.45 5.37
C TYR A 445 31.41 -19.93 5.58
N THR A 446 31.64 -20.65 4.49
CA THR A 446 31.78 -22.11 4.48
C THR A 446 33.21 -22.51 4.13
N THR A 447 33.50 -23.79 4.29
CA THR A 447 34.81 -24.38 4.00
C THR A 447 34.96 -24.84 2.55
N LEU A 448 33.93 -24.66 1.72
CA LEU A 448 33.94 -25.10 0.34
C LEU A 448 35.02 -24.34 -0.45
N ASP A 449 35.85 -25.08 -1.16
CA ASP A 449 36.80 -24.54 -2.12
C ASP A 449 36.23 -24.75 -3.53
N PRO A 450 35.86 -23.68 -4.27
CA PRO A 450 35.23 -23.82 -5.58
C PRO A 450 36.09 -24.55 -6.61
N GLU A 451 37.42 -24.36 -6.59
CA GLU A 451 38.32 -25.00 -7.54
C GLU A 451 38.38 -26.52 -7.30
N ILE A 452 38.51 -26.94 -6.04
CA ILE A 452 38.50 -28.36 -5.67
C ILE A 452 37.11 -28.97 -5.94
N GLN A 453 36.04 -28.23 -5.68
CA GLN A 453 34.67 -28.67 -5.94
C GLN A 453 34.41 -28.91 -7.43
N ASP A 454 34.83 -28.00 -8.30
CA ASP A 454 34.68 -28.13 -9.75
C ASP A 454 35.51 -29.32 -10.27
N MET A 455 36.76 -29.45 -9.80
CA MET A 455 37.61 -30.60 -10.14
C MET A 455 36.97 -31.93 -9.73
N ALA A 456 36.43 -32.02 -8.52
CA ALA A 456 35.75 -33.21 -8.04
C ALA A 456 34.49 -33.53 -8.87
N GLN A 457 33.69 -32.52 -9.22
CA GLN A 457 32.48 -32.68 -10.03
C GLN A 457 32.82 -33.20 -11.43
N ASP A 458 33.88 -32.66 -12.05
CA ASP A 458 34.35 -33.07 -13.36
C ASP A 458 34.85 -34.52 -13.36
N ILE A 459 35.64 -34.90 -12.36
CA ILE A 459 36.15 -36.27 -12.21
C ILE A 459 34.98 -37.25 -12.04
N VAL A 460 34.06 -36.98 -11.09
CA VAL A 460 32.88 -37.84 -10.88
C VAL A 460 32.07 -37.97 -12.16
N SER A 461 31.85 -36.87 -12.88
CA SER A 461 31.04 -36.89 -14.10
C SER A 461 31.69 -37.75 -15.19
N LYS A 462 32.99 -37.57 -15.43
CA LYS A 462 33.77 -38.31 -16.43
C LYS A 462 33.84 -39.80 -16.09
N GLU A 463 34.15 -40.15 -14.85
CA GLU A 463 34.23 -41.56 -14.44
C GLU A 463 32.88 -42.27 -14.55
N ILE A 464 31.78 -41.61 -14.18
CA ILE A 464 30.45 -42.22 -14.36
C ILE A 464 30.10 -42.39 -15.85
N ASP A 465 30.57 -41.51 -16.73
CA ASP A 465 30.42 -41.70 -18.17
C ASP A 465 31.18 -42.94 -18.71
N THR A 466 32.38 -43.24 -18.20
CA THR A 466 33.14 -44.43 -18.63
C THR A 466 32.47 -45.73 -18.14
N LEU A 467 31.79 -45.68 -16.99
CA LEU A 467 31.16 -46.84 -16.36
C LEU A 467 29.75 -47.16 -16.86
N LYS A 468 29.20 -46.42 -17.84
CA LYS A 468 27.85 -46.64 -18.39
C LYS A 468 27.58 -48.08 -18.82
N ARG A 469 28.57 -48.77 -19.41
CA ARG A 469 28.43 -50.17 -19.86
C ARG A 469 28.14 -51.13 -18.70
N LEU A 470 28.58 -50.79 -17.49
CA LEU A 470 28.33 -51.55 -16.27
C LEU A 470 26.99 -51.20 -15.62
N ARG A 471 26.16 -50.39 -16.30
CA ARG A 471 24.87 -49.87 -15.79
C ARG A 471 25.03 -49.05 -14.51
N ILE A 472 26.19 -48.41 -14.33
CA ILE A 472 26.42 -47.42 -13.28
C ILE A 472 26.05 -46.05 -13.86
N SER A 473 25.09 -45.38 -13.24
CA SER A 473 24.49 -44.14 -13.75
C SER A 473 24.77 -42.90 -12.88
N ASN A 474 25.28 -43.07 -11.67
CA ASN A 474 25.49 -41.99 -10.71
C ASN A 474 26.71 -42.27 -9.82
N GLY A 475 27.27 -41.21 -9.22
CA GLY A 475 28.47 -41.27 -8.40
C GLY A 475 28.58 -40.05 -7.48
N ALA A 476 29.44 -40.16 -6.47
CA ALA A 476 29.63 -39.11 -5.49
C ALA A 476 31.06 -39.11 -4.94
N ALA A 477 31.49 -37.95 -4.46
CA ALA A 477 32.79 -37.75 -3.84
C ALA A 477 32.68 -36.73 -2.70
N LEU A 478 33.41 -36.99 -1.61
CA LEU A 478 33.55 -36.07 -0.49
C LEU A 478 35.04 -35.87 -0.24
N VAL A 479 35.48 -34.62 -0.23
CA VAL A 479 36.88 -34.26 0.03
C VAL A 479 36.96 -33.47 1.32
N THR A 480 37.80 -33.93 2.25
CA THR A 480 38.00 -33.29 3.55
C THR A 480 39.46 -33.01 3.84
N LYS A 481 39.74 -31.99 4.65
CA LYS A 481 41.07 -31.79 5.20
C LYS A 481 41.32 -32.80 6.32
N ALA A 482 42.33 -33.64 6.17
CA ALA A 482 42.60 -34.75 7.10
C ALA A 482 42.75 -34.32 8.57
N ARG A 483 43.35 -33.14 8.83
CA ARG A 483 43.60 -32.66 10.20
C ARG A 483 42.37 -32.08 10.89
N THR A 484 41.48 -31.43 10.13
CA THR A 484 40.37 -30.63 10.69
C THR A 484 39.00 -31.24 10.43
N GLY A 485 38.89 -32.15 9.45
CA GLY A 485 37.61 -32.69 8.98
C GLY A 485 36.79 -31.69 8.16
N GLU A 486 37.31 -30.50 7.86
CA GLU A 486 36.62 -29.50 7.03
C GLU A 486 36.30 -30.08 5.65
N ILE A 487 35.04 -29.96 5.22
CA ILE A 487 34.59 -30.41 3.90
C ILE A 487 34.94 -29.31 2.90
N VAL A 488 35.86 -29.60 1.98
CA VAL A 488 36.29 -28.65 0.93
C VAL A 488 35.60 -28.89 -0.40
N ALA A 489 35.12 -30.12 -0.63
CA ALA A 489 34.25 -30.44 -1.76
C ALA A 489 33.25 -31.55 -1.37
N MET A 490 32.02 -31.44 -1.87
CA MET A 490 30.93 -32.39 -1.73
C MET A 490 30.17 -32.51 -3.06
N VAL A 491 30.40 -33.62 -3.76
CA VAL A 491 29.68 -34.00 -4.97
C VAL A 491 28.71 -35.11 -4.60
N GLY A 492 27.43 -34.79 -4.44
CA GLY A 492 26.40 -35.75 -4.06
C GLY A 492 25.86 -36.58 -5.23
N SER A 493 26.06 -36.15 -6.47
CA SER A 493 25.64 -36.85 -7.69
C SER A 493 26.42 -36.35 -8.90
N LYS A 494 26.38 -37.11 -9.99
CA LYS A 494 26.94 -36.71 -11.30
C LYS A 494 26.31 -35.43 -11.83
N ASP A 495 25.00 -35.31 -11.74
CA ASP A 495 24.24 -34.13 -12.18
C ASP A 495 23.10 -33.91 -11.20
N PHE A 496 23.12 -32.78 -10.49
CA PHE A 496 22.12 -32.43 -9.49
C PHE A 496 20.71 -32.30 -10.09
N TYR A 497 20.59 -31.81 -11.33
CA TYR A 497 19.30 -31.50 -11.94
C TYR A 497 18.73 -32.65 -12.76
N SER A 498 19.47 -33.76 -12.93
CA SER A 498 18.99 -34.93 -13.65
C SER A 498 17.98 -35.72 -12.82
N LYS A 499 16.76 -35.84 -13.36
CA LYS A 499 15.70 -36.67 -12.76
C LYS A 499 15.90 -38.16 -13.00
N GLU A 500 16.62 -38.55 -14.06
CA GLU A 500 16.80 -39.96 -14.44
C GLU A 500 17.68 -40.73 -13.45
N ILE A 501 18.55 -40.02 -12.73
CA ILE A 501 19.52 -40.60 -11.79
C ILE A 501 19.24 -40.20 -10.33
N ASP A 502 18.07 -39.62 -10.07
CA ASP A 502 17.72 -38.99 -8.79
C ASP A 502 18.79 -37.99 -8.31
N GLY A 503 19.21 -37.11 -9.22
CA GLY A 503 20.35 -36.20 -9.05
C GLY A 503 20.29 -35.31 -7.81
N TYR A 504 19.10 -35.00 -7.31
CA TYR A 504 18.89 -34.22 -6.10
C TYR A 504 19.23 -34.98 -4.81
N VAL A 505 19.37 -36.31 -4.86
CA VAL A 505 19.77 -37.13 -3.71
C VAL A 505 21.25 -36.95 -3.47
N ASN A 506 21.61 -36.51 -2.27
CA ASN A 506 23.02 -36.43 -1.88
C ASN A 506 23.53 -37.80 -1.43
N LEU A 507 24.28 -38.47 -2.31
CA LEU A 507 24.85 -39.78 -2.02
C LEU A 507 25.97 -39.74 -0.96
N THR A 508 26.62 -38.60 -0.72
CA THR A 508 27.67 -38.50 0.33
C THR A 508 27.11 -38.60 1.75
N THR A 509 25.81 -38.32 1.92
CA THR A 509 25.11 -38.43 3.21
C THR A 509 24.13 -39.60 3.25
N SER A 510 24.00 -40.35 2.16
CA SER A 510 23.10 -41.50 2.06
C SER A 510 23.74 -42.75 2.67
N LEU A 511 23.01 -43.46 3.54
CA LEU A 511 23.53 -44.68 4.16
C LEU A 511 23.69 -45.80 3.11
N ARG A 512 24.88 -46.40 3.07
CA ARG A 512 25.25 -47.54 2.21
C ARG A 512 26.12 -48.51 2.99
N GLN A 513 26.14 -49.77 2.58
CA GLN A 513 27.07 -50.74 3.16
C GLN A 513 28.51 -50.38 2.78
N PRO A 514 29.46 -50.29 3.74
CA PRO A 514 30.84 -49.87 3.46
C PRO A 514 31.66 -50.93 2.71
N GLY A 515 31.21 -52.19 2.69
CA GLY A 515 31.98 -53.30 2.14
C GLY A 515 33.35 -53.41 2.81
N SER A 516 34.40 -53.65 2.02
CA SER A 516 35.76 -53.79 2.56
C SER A 516 36.38 -52.49 3.10
N SER A 517 35.80 -51.31 2.84
CA SER A 517 36.34 -50.03 3.32
C SER A 517 36.32 -49.89 4.85
N ILE A 518 35.54 -50.70 5.56
CA ILE A 518 35.48 -50.69 7.03
C ILE A 518 36.69 -51.40 7.68
N LYS A 519 37.39 -52.27 6.93
CA LYS A 519 38.44 -53.14 7.47
C LYS A 519 39.55 -52.39 8.23
N PRO A 520 40.06 -51.21 7.79
CA PRO A 520 41.08 -50.48 8.53
C PRO A 520 40.67 -50.12 9.96
N PHE A 521 39.38 -49.87 10.23
CA PHE A 521 38.90 -49.62 11.59
C PHE A 521 38.98 -50.87 12.47
N ASN A 522 38.63 -52.04 11.92
CA ASN A 522 38.74 -53.31 12.63
C ASN A 522 40.21 -53.63 12.97
N TYR A 523 41.12 -53.45 12.01
CA TYR A 523 42.55 -53.66 12.24
C TYR A 523 43.13 -52.62 13.21
N SER A 524 42.72 -51.36 13.12
CA SER A 524 43.14 -50.32 14.08
C SER A 524 42.70 -50.64 15.50
N LEU A 525 41.50 -51.20 15.69
CA LEU A 525 41.03 -51.64 17.01
C LEU A 525 41.84 -52.81 17.55
N ALA A 526 42.17 -53.79 16.69
CA ALA A 526 43.02 -54.92 17.06
C ALA A 526 44.41 -54.45 17.52
N LEU A 527 45.08 -53.63 16.70
CA LEU A 527 46.40 -53.06 17.02
C LEU A 527 46.38 -52.22 18.30
N LYS A 528 45.32 -51.43 18.51
CA LYS A 528 45.14 -50.64 19.73
C LYS A 528 45.01 -51.52 20.99
N ASN A 529 44.44 -52.70 20.84
CA ASN A 529 44.25 -53.66 21.93
C ASN A 529 45.43 -54.66 22.08
N GLY A 530 46.54 -54.46 21.35
CA GLY A 530 47.74 -55.26 21.49
C GLY A 530 47.71 -56.62 20.77
N MET A 531 46.79 -56.80 19.82
CA MET A 531 46.87 -57.87 18.82
C MET A 531 47.69 -57.39 17.64
#